data_AF-J3K722-F1
#
_entry.id   AF-J3K722-F1
#
_cell.length_a   1.000
_cell.length_b   1.000
_cell.length_c   1.000
_cell.angle_alpha   90.00
_cell.angle_beta   90.00
_cell.angle_gamma   90.00
#
_symmetry.space_group_name_H-M   'P 1'
#
loop_
_entity.id
_entity.type
_entity.pdbx_description
1 polymer ?
#
loop_
_entity_poly.entity_id
_entity_poly.type
_entity_poly.pdbx_seq_one_letter_code
_entity_poly.pdbx_strand_id
1 'polypeptide(L)'
;MCVTPLSQVQITQRLIKPWDRIPNTSVQFKPLLIYHSAFTGSASQISNHLKQVGAVKQQWIYSMYPTSHFHSSTHEVLSVVAGKAKLCFGHEENPDRFEPTVYKGDVIIVPAGVSHRLLEDLDGHFSMVGSYPPGKDWDMCYGKVGEEEKIQSIGSLGWFSKDPLYGDQGPVLEV
;
A
#
# COMPACT_ATOMS: atom_id res chain seq x y z
N MET A 1 9.43 -0.44 19.46
CA MET A 1 9.38 0.18 18.13
C MET A 1 9.24 1.67 18.32
N CYS A 2 9.92 2.45 17.48
CA CYS A 2 9.72 3.90 17.43
C CYS A 2 9.05 4.24 16.10
N VAL A 3 8.06 5.14 16.14
CA VAL A 3 7.50 5.77 14.95
C VAL A 3 8.24 7.10 14.75
N THR A 4 8.67 7.36 13.52
CA THR A 4 9.31 8.63 13.16
C THR A 4 8.32 9.78 13.33
N PRO A 5 8.67 10.87 14.04
CA PRO A 5 7.75 11.99 14.26
C PRO A 5 7.20 12.56 12.96
N LEU A 6 5.96 13.05 12.97
CA LEU A 6 5.30 13.66 11.80
C LEU A 6 6.10 14.80 11.18
N SER A 7 6.81 15.59 11.99
CA SER A 7 7.66 16.68 11.52
C SER A 7 8.93 16.23 10.80
N GLN A 8 9.26 14.94 10.84
CA GLN A 8 10.50 14.37 10.30
C GLN A 8 10.25 13.34 9.21
N VAL A 9 9.10 12.66 9.23
CA VAL A 9 8.77 11.64 8.22
C VAL A 9 8.74 12.24 6.82
N GLN A 10 9.44 11.60 5.89
CA GLN A 10 9.46 12.01 4.49
C GLN A 10 8.40 11.22 3.72
N ILE A 11 7.61 11.92 2.92
CA ILE A 11 6.48 11.33 2.20
C ILE A 11 6.71 11.45 0.70
N THR A 12 6.64 10.32 -0.01
CA THR A 12 6.44 10.32 -1.46
C THR A 12 4.96 10.14 -1.76
N GLN A 13 4.44 11.00 -2.63
CA GLN A 13 3.07 10.91 -3.15
C GLN A 13 3.09 10.73 -4.66
N ARG A 14 2.28 9.79 -5.17
CA ARG A 14 2.14 9.54 -6.60
C ARG A 14 0.68 9.31 -6.99
N LEU A 15 0.18 10.19 -7.86
CA LEU A 15 -0.97 9.88 -8.70
C LEU A 15 -0.46 9.13 -9.92
N ILE A 16 -1.04 7.96 -10.16
CA ILE A 16 -0.69 7.07 -11.26
C ILE A 16 -1.90 7.00 -12.19
N LYS A 17 -1.68 7.32 -13.47
CA LYS A 17 -2.71 7.31 -14.50
C LYS A 17 -3.27 5.89 -14.72
N PRO A 18 -4.52 5.75 -15.15
CA PRO A 18 -5.04 4.45 -15.54
C PRO A 18 -4.25 3.91 -16.74
N TRP A 19 -4.14 2.59 -16.83
CA TRP A 19 -3.47 1.90 -17.93
C TRP A 19 -4.30 0.70 -18.36
N ASP A 20 -4.77 0.71 -19.61
CA ASP A 20 -5.70 -0.29 -20.13
C ASP A 20 -6.91 -0.49 -19.19
N ARG A 21 -7.05 -1.67 -18.59
CA ARG A 21 -8.14 -2.04 -17.65
C ARG A 21 -7.73 -1.90 -16.17
N ILE A 22 -6.59 -1.29 -15.91
CA ILE A 22 -6.09 -1.01 -14.55
C ILE A 22 -6.46 0.42 -14.18
N PRO A 23 -7.33 0.64 -13.19
CA PRO A 23 -7.79 1.99 -12.84
C PRO A 23 -6.71 2.85 -12.20
N ASN A 24 -5.76 2.25 -11.48
CA ASN A 24 -4.77 2.97 -10.67
C ASN A 24 -5.44 4.02 -9.76
N THR A 25 -4.88 5.23 -9.69
CA THR A 25 -5.42 6.28 -8.78
C THR A 25 -6.61 7.05 -9.37
N SER A 26 -7.09 6.70 -10.56
CA SER A 26 -8.04 7.51 -11.31
C SER A 26 -9.48 7.48 -10.79
N VAL A 27 -9.85 6.48 -9.99
CA VAL A 27 -11.24 6.33 -9.53
C VAL A 27 -11.54 7.25 -8.34
N GLN A 28 -10.65 7.27 -7.34
CA GLN A 28 -10.85 8.04 -6.11
C GLN A 28 -9.92 9.25 -5.99
N PHE A 29 -8.97 9.41 -6.92
CA PHE A 29 -7.95 10.48 -6.91
C PHE A 29 -7.13 10.54 -5.62
N LYS A 30 -6.99 9.39 -4.92
CA LYS A 30 -6.12 9.25 -3.76
C LYS A 30 -4.73 8.80 -4.22
N PRO A 31 -3.66 9.47 -3.78
CA PRO A 31 -2.30 9.11 -4.18
C PRO A 31 -1.85 7.82 -3.50
N LEU A 32 -0.99 7.07 -4.20
CA LEU A 32 -0.08 6.13 -3.54
C LEU A 32 0.84 6.94 -2.62
N LEU A 33 1.00 6.48 -1.38
CA LEU A 33 1.89 7.11 -0.40
C LEU A 33 3.00 6.15 0.02
N ILE A 34 4.22 6.65 0.15
CA ILE A 34 5.32 5.96 0.82
C ILE A 34 5.83 6.84 1.94
N TYR A 35 5.78 6.31 3.15
CA TYR A 35 6.31 6.94 4.35
C TYR A 35 7.70 6.35 4.57
N HIS A 36 8.71 7.15 4.28
CA HIS A 36 10.10 6.68 4.28
C HIS A 36 10.65 6.59 5.70
N SER A 37 11.26 5.45 6.04
CA SER A 37 11.84 5.19 7.36
C SER A 37 10.88 5.57 8.49
N ALA A 38 9.60 5.24 8.32
CA ALA A 38 8.51 5.69 9.20
C ALA A 38 8.51 4.98 10.56
N PHE A 39 9.15 3.82 10.67
CA PHE A 39 9.28 3.11 11.94
C PHE A 39 10.57 2.30 12.06
N THR A 40 10.93 1.95 13.30
CA THR A 40 11.94 0.94 13.63
C THR A 40 11.32 -0.20 14.42
N GLY A 41 11.54 -1.45 14.00
CA GLY A 41 11.04 -2.59 14.77
C GLY A 41 10.98 -3.91 14.01
N SER A 42 10.44 -4.92 14.69
CA SER A 42 10.06 -6.21 14.13
C SER A 42 8.63 -6.20 13.59
N ALA A 43 8.26 -7.25 12.85
CA ALA A 43 6.89 -7.48 12.40
C ALA A 43 5.87 -7.48 13.56
N SER A 44 6.17 -8.17 14.66
CA SER A 44 5.27 -8.20 15.82
C SER A 44 5.04 -6.83 16.45
N GLN A 45 6.07 -5.97 16.47
CA GLN A 45 5.95 -4.62 17.04
C GLN A 45 5.08 -3.71 16.17
N ILE A 46 5.29 -3.70 14.86
CA ILE A 46 4.45 -2.89 13.96
C ILE A 46 3.02 -3.40 13.92
N SER A 47 2.80 -4.72 13.89
CA SER A 47 1.45 -5.29 13.97
C SER A 47 0.70 -4.88 15.23
N ASN A 48 1.38 -4.90 16.38
CA ASN A 48 0.79 -4.44 17.64
C ASN A 48 0.46 -2.95 17.62
N HIS A 49 1.34 -2.13 17.04
CA HIS A 49 1.09 -0.69 16.87
C HIS A 49 -0.12 -0.42 15.97
N LEU A 50 -0.17 -1.03 14.78
CA LEU A 50 -1.29 -0.91 13.85
C LEU A 50 -2.61 -1.31 14.51
N LYS A 51 -2.60 -2.40 15.29
CA LYS A 51 -3.76 -2.86 16.06
C LYS A 51 -4.20 -1.85 17.13
N GLN A 52 -3.25 -1.21 17.82
CA GLN A 52 -3.55 -0.20 18.84
C GLN A 52 -4.12 1.08 18.24
N VAL A 53 -3.57 1.53 17.10
CA VAL A 53 -4.11 2.68 16.35
C VAL A 53 -5.50 2.37 15.79
N GLY A 54 -5.71 1.14 15.31
CA GLY A 54 -7.02 0.62 14.93
C GLY A 54 -7.49 1.02 13.52
N ALA A 55 -6.67 1.74 12.74
CA ALA A 55 -7.01 2.11 11.37
C ALA A 55 -6.99 0.91 10.41
N VAL A 56 -6.13 -0.08 10.68
CA VAL A 56 -5.97 -1.31 9.91
C VAL A 56 -5.69 -2.51 10.81
N LYS A 57 -5.90 -3.71 10.29
CA LYS A 57 -5.57 -4.97 10.92
C LYS A 57 -4.64 -5.78 10.01
N GLN A 58 -3.55 -6.27 10.58
CA GLN A 58 -2.68 -7.23 9.90
C GLN A 58 -3.48 -8.47 9.48
N GLN A 59 -3.20 -8.96 8.27
CA GLN A 59 -3.67 -10.27 7.80
C GLN A 59 -2.53 -11.24 7.46
N TRP A 60 -1.36 -10.75 7.03
CA TRP A 60 -0.25 -11.63 6.63
C TRP A 60 1.13 -11.01 6.88
N ILE A 61 2.18 -11.85 6.81
CA ILE A 61 3.59 -11.43 6.76
C ILE A 61 4.24 -12.20 5.61
N TYR A 62 4.64 -11.50 4.55
CA TYR A 62 5.20 -12.13 3.35
C TYR A 62 5.90 -11.11 2.44
N SER A 63 6.54 -11.60 1.38
CA SER A 63 7.05 -10.74 0.30
C SER A 63 5.91 -10.23 -0.59
N MET A 64 6.21 -9.30 -1.49
CA MET A 64 5.27 -8.80 -2.49
C MET A 64 5.03 -9.86 -3.58
N TYR A 65 3.80 -10.01 -4.04
CA TYR A 65 3.49 -10.95 -5.12
C TYR A 65 4.14 -10.49 -6.45
N PRO A 66 4.78 -11.40 -7.23
CA PRO A 66 5.49 -11.00 -8.45
C PRO A 66 4.59 -10.78 -9.67
N THR A 67 3.30 -11.08 -9.61
CA THR A 67 2.38 -10.79 -10.72
C THR A 67 1.66 -9.47 -10.44
N SER A 68 1.55 -8.59 -11.44
CA SER A 68 0.76 -7.37 -11.32
C SER A 68 -0.69 -7.69 -11.00
N HIS A 69 -1.15 -7.10 -9.91
CA HIS A 69 -2.51 -7.24 -9.43
C HIS A 69 -2.93 -5.95 -8.73
N PHE A 70 -4.23 -5.76 -8.53
CA PHE A 70 -4.77 -4.72 -7.66
C PHE A 70 -5.92 -5.29 -6.81
N HIS A 71 -6.27 -4.56 -5.77
CA HIS A 71 -7.44 -4.84 -4.94
C HIS A 71 -8.55 -3.86 -5.28
N SER A 72 -9.75 -4.38 -5.52
CA SER A 72 -10.95 -3.57 -5.80
C SER A 72 -11.79 -3.35 -4.55
N SER A 73 -11.69 -4.25 -3.57
CA SER A 73 -12.53 -4.27 -2.36
C SER A 73 -11.99 -3.46 -1.18
N THR A 74 -10.70 -3.08 -1.21
CA THR A 74 -10.02 -2.48 -0.05
C THR A 74 -8.78 -1.68 -0.43
N HIS A 75 -8.45 -0.69 0.39
CA HIS A 75 -7.11 -0.11 0.46
C HIS A 75 -6.18 -1.05 1.22
N GLU A 76 -4.89 -0.95 0.96
CA GLU A 76 -3.88 -1.79 1.58
C GLU A 76 -2.77 -0.94 2.22
N VAL A 77 -2.28 -1.43 3.35
CA VAL A 77 -1.15 -0.86 4.09
C VAL A 77 -0.07 -1.92 4.21
N LEU A 78 1.09 -1.63 3.63
CA LEU A 78 2.24 -2.52 3.63
C LEU A 78 3.34 -1.90 4.49
N SER A 79 3.75 -2.58 5.56
CA SER A 79 4.87 -2.14 6.39
C SER A 79 6.08 -3.03 6.15
N VAL A 80 7.17 -2.49 5.62
CA VAL A 80 8.38 -3.25 5.27
C VAL A 80 9.16 -3.57 6.53
N VAL A 81 9.36 -4.86 6.83
CA VAL A 81 9.94 -5.33 8.10
C VAL A 81 11.30 -6.02 7.95
N ALA A 82 11.67 -6.41 6.73
CA ALA A 82 12.97 -7.00 6.41
C ALA A 82 13.39 -6.73 4.95
N GLY A 83 14.72 -6.65 4.74
CA GLY A 83 15.33 -6.45 3.42
C GLY A 83 14.97 -5.13 2.75
N LYS A 84 15.19 -5.11 1.43
CA LYS A 84 14.77 -4.06 0.51
C LYS A 84 14.37 -4.69 -0.84
N ALA A 85 13.47 -4.05 -1.56
CA ALA A 85 13.00 -4.55 -2.84
C ALA A 85 12.72 -3.43 -3.82
N LYS A 86 12.86 -3.72 -5.11
CA LYS A 86 12.33 -2.88 -6.17
C LYS A 86 10.90 -3.32 -6.45
N LEU A 87 9.95 -2.41 -6.30
CA LEU A 87 8.54 -2.65 -6.56
C LEU A 87 8.12 -1.93 -7.83
N CYS A 88 7.01 -2.36 -8.42
CA CYS A 88 6.31 -1.63 -9.48
C CYS A 88 4.92 -1.29 -8.99
N PHE A 89 4.52 -0.02 -9.19
CA PHE A 89 3.15 0.45 -9.04
C PHE A 89 2.67 1.01 -10.38
N GLY A 90 1.45 0.68 -10.79
CA GLY A 90 0.85 1.18 -12.03
C GLY A 90 0.80 0.20 -13.20
N HIS A 91 1.20 -1.06 -13.00
CA HIS A 91 1.39 -2.12 -14.02
C HIS A 91 2.75 -2.04 -14.74
N GLU A 92 3.39 -3.17 -15.03
CA GLU A 92 4.73 -3.28 -15.61
C GLU A 92 4.83 -2.75 -17.04
N GLU A 93 3.74 -2.84 -17.80
CA GLU A 93 3.66 -2.33 -19.18
C GLU A 93 3.29 -0.85 -19.26
N ASN A 94 2.88 -0.24 -18.14
CA ASN A 94 2.51 1.17 -18.13
C ASN A 94 3.77 2.05 -18.24
N PRO A 95 3.86 2.96 -19.23
CA PRO A 95 5.00 3.87 -19.35
C PRO A 95 5.07 4.89 -18.20
N ASP A 96 3.95 5.20 -17.56
CA ASP A 96 3.84 6.12 -16.41
C ASP A 96 3.92 5.38 -15.05
N ARG A 97 4.33 4.10 -15.03
CA ARG A 97 4.48 3.33 -13.80
C ARG A 97 5.53 3.92 -12.86
N PHE A 98 5.38 3.66 -11.58
CA PHE A 98 6.29 4.10 -10.53
C PHE A 98 7.05 2.92 -9.94
N GLU A 99 8.38 2.95 -10.01
CA GLU A 99 9.24 1.84 -9.58
C GLU A 99 10.18 2.22 -8.41
N PRO A 100 9.66 2.42 -7.19
CA PRO A 100 10.49 2.73 -6.05
C PRO A 100 11.29 1.51 -5.59
N THR A 101 12.49 1.77 -5.05
CA THR A 101 13.12 0.86 -4.11
C THR A 101 12.61 1.20 -2.71
N VAL A 102 12.10 0.19 -1.99
CA VAL A 102 11.61 0.33 -0.62
C VAL A 102 12.48 -0.46 0.34
N TYR A 103 12.55 0.01 1.57
CA TYR A 103 13.48 -0.46 2.59
C TYR A 103 12.73 -0.81 3.87
N LYS A 104 13.31 -1.68 4.69
CA LYS A 104 12.85 -1.90 6.06
C LYS A 104 12.62 -0.57 6.79
N GLY A 105 11.44 -0.44 7.38
CA GLY A 105 10.97 0.76 8.06
C GLY A 105 10.03 1.62 7.21
N ASP A 106 9.92 1.38 5.90
CA ASP A 106 8.96 2.07 5.05
C ASP A 106 7.54 1.56 5.29
N VAL A 107 6.57 2.46 5.16
CA VAL A 107 5.13 2.11 5.12
C VAL A 107 4.53 2.63 3.84
N ILE A 108 3.80 1.78 3.13
CA ILE A 108 3.19 2.09 1.84
C ILE A 108 1.68 2.04 2.01
N ILE A 109 1.00 3.10 1.60
CA ILE A 109 -0.46 3.15 1.50
C ILE A 109 -0.82 2.98 0.03
N VAL A 110 -1.49 1.88 -0.29
CA VAL A 110 -1.89 1.52 -1.64
C VAL A 110 -3.41 1.73 -1.78
N PRO A 111 -3.85 2.77 -2.50
CA PRO A 111 -5.26 2.95 -2.82
C PRO A 111 -5.82 1.74 -3.59
N ALA A 112 -7.11 1.50 -3.40
CA ALA A 112 -7.80 0.46 -4.17
C ALA A 112 -7.71 0.81 -5.66
N GLY A 113 -7.47 -0.20 -6.50
CA GLY A 113 -7.26 -0.01 -7.93
C GLY A 113 -5.81 0.20 -8.36
N VAL A 114 -4.88 0.54 -7.45
CA VAL A 114 -3.46 0.67 -7.78
C VAL A 114 -2.83 -0.70 -8.00
N SER A 115 -2.46 -0.97 -9.25
CA SER A 115 -1.74 -2.21 -9.57
C SER A 115 -0.35 -2.18 -8.96
N HIS A 116 0.07 -3.30 -8.40
CA HIS A 116 1.40 -3.42 -7.80
C HIS A 116 1.97 -4.84 -7.93
N ARG A 117 3.31 -4.93 -7.95
CA ARG A 117 4.05 -6.20 -7.96
C ARG A 117 5.48 -6.05 -7.45
N LEU A 118 6.08 -7.19 -7.11
CA LEU A 118 7.52 -7.31 -6.95
C LEU A 118 8.20 -7.29 -8.33
N LEU A 119 9.25 -6.47 -8.47
CA LEU A 119 10.20 -6.58 -9.58
C LEU A 119 11.42 -7.39 -9.15
N GLU A 120 11.99 -7.05 -8.01
CA GLU A 120 13.23 -7.66 -7.52
C GLU A 120 13.31 -7.62 -5.99
N ASP A 121 13.58 -8.77 -5.37
CA ASP A 121 14.05 -8.84 -3.99
C ASP A 121 15.57 -8.67 -3.99
N LEU A 122 16.04 -7.53 -3.51
CA LEU A 122 17.43 -7.10 -3.66
C LEU A 122 18.36 -7.70 -2.59
N ASP A 123 17.81 -8.20 -1.48
CA ASP A 123 18.59 -8.80 -0.39
C ASP A 123 18.26 -10.30 -0.16
N GLY A 124 17.30 -10.86 -0.91
CA GLY A 124 16.90 -12.27 -0.87
C GLY A 124 16.07 -12.66 0.37
N HIS A 125 15.61 -11.68 1.14
CA HIS A 125 14.82 -11.89 2.37
C HIS A 125 13.84 -10.75 2.62
N PHE A 126 13.38 -10.09 1.55
CA PHE A 126 12.40 -9.01 1.65
C PHE A 126 11.07 -9.51 2.23
N SER A 127 10.54 -8.78 3.21
CA SER A 127 9.28 -9.15 3.86
C SER A 127 8.55 -7.92 4.40
N MET A 128 7.22 -7.99 4.35
CA MET A 128 6.30 -6.93 4.77
C MET A 128 5.17 -7.51 5.62
N VAL A 129 4.56 -6.64 6.43
CA VAL A 129 3.28 -6.89 7.07
C VAL A 129 2.19 -6.27 6.20
N GLY A 130 1.28 -7.10 5.69
CA GLY A 130 0.11 -6.64 4.95
C GLY A 130 -1.10 -6.46 5.84
N SER A 131 -1.69 -5.28 5.79
CA SER A 131 -2.79 -4.85 6.66
C SER A 131 -3.87 -4.13 5.86
N TYR A 132 -5.12 -4.28 6.31
CA TYR A 132 -6.29 -3.74 5.62
C TYR A 132 -7.23 -3.08 6.65
N PRO A 133 -8.08 -2.11 6.24
CA PRO A 133 -9.11 -1.55 7.11
C PRO A 133 -9.95 -2.64 7.80
N PRO A 134 -10.41 -2.44 9.05
CA PRO A 134 -11.16 -3.43 9.80
C PRO A 134 -12.39 -3.95 9.03
N GLY A 135 -12.56 -5.28 9.00
CA GLY A 135 -13.69 -5.92 8.34
C GLY A 135 -13.61 -5.95 6.81
N LYS A 136 -12.46 -5.58 6.22
CA LYS A 136 -12.21 -5.71 4.79
C LYS A 136 -11.39 -6.96 4.49
N ASP A 137 -11.79 -7.64 3.43
CA ASP A 137 -11.02 -8.69 2.77
C ASP A 137 -10.60 -8.17 1.39
N TRP A 138 -9.43 -8.63 0.92
CA TRP A 138 -8.87 -8.25 -0.37
C TRP A 138 -9.21 -9.30 -1.44
N ASP A 139 -9.40 -8.83 -2.66
CA ASP A 139 -9.58 -9.65 -3.85
C ASP A 139 -8.42 -9.47 -4.82
N MET A 140 -8.13 -10.46 -5.67
CA MET A 140 -7.07 -10.32 -6.67
C MET A 140 -7.69 -9.97 -8.02
N CYS A 141 -7.47 -8.75 -8.49
CA CYS A 141 -7.83 -8.32 -9.83
C CYS A 141 -6.59 -8.19 -10.71
N TYR A 142 -6.73 -8.46 -12.00
CA TYR A 142 -5.60 -8.53 -12.95
C TYR A 142 -5.77 -7.64 -14.18
N GLY A 143 -6.82 -6.82 -14.24
CA GLY A 143 -7.16 -6.00 -15.41
C GLY A 143 -7.76 -6.82 -16.55
N LYS A 144 -8.50 -7.88 -16.22
CA LYS A 144 -9.10 -8.77 -17.22
C LYS A 144 -10.52 -8.34 -17.58
N VAL A 145 -10.97 -8.72 -18.76
CA VAL A 145 -12.39 -8.62 -19.14
C VAL A 145 -13.23 -9.38 -18.12
N GLY A 146 -14.30 -8.75 -17.62
CA GLY A 146 -15.16 -9.28 -16.56
C GLY A 146 -14.89 -8.68 -15.18
N GLU A 147 -13.86 -7.86 -15.01
CA GLU A 147 -13.55 -7.17 -13.74
C GLU A 147 -14.13 -5.73 -13.69
N GLU A 148 -14.90 -5.31 -14.69
CA GLU A 148 -15.40 -3.93 -14.80
C GLU A 148 -16.28 -3.50 -13.63
N GLU A 149 -17.19 -4.36 -13.16
CA GLU A 149 -18.04 -4.07 -12.00
C GLU A 149 -17.23 -3.91 -10.72
N LYS A 150 -16.15 -4.69 -10.57
CA LYS A 150 -15.22 -4.57 -9.45
C LYS A 150 -14.53 -3.23 -9.45
N ILE A 151 -14.05 -2.78 -10.62
CA ILE A 151 -13.43 -1.47 -10.78
C ILE A 151 -14.41 -0.34 -10.43
N GLN A 152 -15.66 -0.45 -10.86
CA GLN A 152 -16.70 0.53 -10.51
C GLN A 152 -16.95 0.58 -9.00
N SER A 153 -16.91 -0.57 -8.31
CA SER A 153 -17.16 -0.64 -6.87
C SER A 153 -16.13 0.12 -6.03
N ILE A 154 -14.91 0.34 -6.54
CA ILE A 154 -13.84 1.09 -5.86
C ILE A 154 -14.32 2.49 -5.45
N GLY A 155 -15.12 3.16 -6.29
CA GLY A 155 -15.62 4.50 -6.01
C GLY A 155 -16.50 4.61 -4.76
N SER A 156 -17.05 3.49 -4.29
CA SER A 156 -17.88 3.42 -3.08
C SER A 156 -17.07 3.19 -1.79
N LEU A 157 -15.77 2.91 -1.89
CA LEU A 157 -14.93 2.68 -0.72
C LEU A 157 -14.71 4.00 0.03
N GLY A 158 -14.93 3.96 1.35
CA GLY A 158 -14.52 5.04 2.21
C GLY A 158 -12.99 5.12 2.30
N TRP A 159 -12.47 6.33 2.41
CA TRP A 159 -11.06 6.56 2.71
C TRP A 159 -10.74 6.35 4.19
N PHE A 160 -9.46 6.40 4.55
CA PHE A 160 -9.02 6.27 5.94
C PHE A 160 -9.56 7.41 6.82
N SER A 161 -10.14 7.06 7.97
CA SER A 161 -10.54 8.02 9.01
C SER A 161 -9.46 8.21 10.09
N LYS A 162 -8.45 7.34 10.10
CA LYS A 162 -7.24 7.42 10.93
C LYS A 162 -6.03 7.04 10.09
N ASP A 163 -4.92 7.70 10.33
CA ASP A 163 -3.63 7.28 9.79
C ASP A 163 -3.17 5.97 10.47
N PRO A 164 -2.72 4.97 9.70
CA PRO A 164 -2.26 3.68 10.25
C PRO A 164 -1.13 3.78 11.27
N LEU A 165 -0.22 4.76 11.14
CA LEU A 165 0.86 4.96 12.09
C LEU A 165 0.54 6.03 13.13
N TYR A 166 -0.15 7.09 12.73
CA TYR A 166 -0.25 8.33 13.51
C TYR A 166 -1.63 8.58 14.13
N GLY A 167 -2.64 7.74 13.85
CA GLY A 167 -3.96 7.85 14.46
C GLY A 167 -4.76 9.02 13.90
N ASP A 168 -5.13 9.98 14.75
CA ASP A 168 -6.08 11.05 14.38
C ASP A 168 -5.43 12.19 13.57
N GLN A 169 -4.15 12.06 13.23
CA GLN A 169 -3.39 12.97 12.37
C GLN A 169 -2.52 12.13 11.42
N GLY A 170 -2.05 12.71 10.32
CA GLY A 170 -1.02 12.09 9.48
C GLY A 170 -1.29 12.22 7.98
N PRO A 171 -0.28 11.90 7.14
CA PRO A 171 -0.30 12.23 5.72
C PRO A 171 -1.48 11.63 4.93
N VAL A 172 -1.98 10.45 5.32
CA VAL A 172 -3.11 9.81 4.61
C VAL A 172 -4.42 10.56 4.81
N LEU A 173 -4.55 11.38 5.87
CA LEU A 173 -5.75 12.16 6.16
C LEU A 173 -5.77 13.50 5.42
N GLU A 174 -4.65 13.90 4.81
CA GLU A 174 -4.45 15.19 4.15
C GLU A 174 -4.58 15.13 2.62
N VAL A 175 -4.93 13.95 2.08
CA VAL A 175 -5.08 13.68 0.63
C VAL A 175 -6.51 13.32 0.26
#